data_AF-A0A524LLM6-F1
#
_entry.id   AF-A0A524LLM6-F1
#
_cell.length_a   1.000
_cell.length_b   1.000
_cell.length_c   1.000
_cell.angle_alpha   90.00
_cell.angle_beta   90.00
_cell.angle_gamma   90.00
#
_symmetry.space_group_name_H-M   'P 1'
#
loop_
_entity.id
_entity.type
_entity.pdbx_description
1 polymer ?
#
loop_
_entity_poly.entity_id
_entity_poly.type
_entity_poly.pdbx_seq_one_letter_code
_entity_poly.pdbx_strand_id
1 'polypeptide(L)'
;MASYLYLYDCKEARRSNARRVAFTKELYGYTYTWKTKSGIKEKRKPGLLDECVGSESVADSAILVPEESRVMFDSLFSMYKDILILKVYEIVQES
;
A
#
# COMPACT_ATOMS: atom_id res chain seq x y z
N MET A 1 -10.35 -13.61 15.03
CA MET A 1 -9.12 -13.24 14.29
C MET A 1 -9.08 -11.73 14.27
N ALA A 2 -7.97 -11.12 14.71
CA ALA A 2 -7.85 -9.67 14.72
C ALA A 2 -7.51 -9.17 13.30
N SER A 3 -8.04 -8.01 12.95
CA SER A 3 -7.68 -7.31 11.71
C SER A 3 -7.47 -5.84 12.04
N TYR A 4 -6.66 -5.16 11.25
CA TYR A 4 -6.28 -3.77 11.47
C TYR A 4 -6.67 -2.94 10.27
N LEU A 5 -7.36 -1.83 10.53
CA LEU A 5 -7.66 -0.83 9.53
C LEU A 5 -6.59 0.26 9.56
N TYR A 6 -5.80 0.32 8.50
CA TYR A 6 -4.84 1.38 8.23
C TYR A 6 -5.54 2.47 7.43
N LEU A 7 -5.85 3.59 8.08
CA LEU A 7 -6.36 4.80 7.47
C LEU A 7 -5.21 5.79 7.28
N TYR A 8 -4.90 6.12 6.04
CA TYR A 8 -3.76 6.97 5.73
C TYR A 8 -4.14 8.14 4.83
N ASP A 9 -3.42 9.24 4.93
CA ASP A 9 -3.54 10.37 4.02
C ASP A 9 -2.17 10.94 3.67
N CYS A 10 -2.01 11.47 2.46
CA CYS A 10 -0.77 12.08 2.01
C CYS A 10 -0.74 13.56 2.41
N LYS A 11 0.27 13.96 3.18
CA LYS A 11 0.58 15.37 3.41
C LYS A 11 0.85 16.04 2.07
N GLU A 12 0.25 17.22 1.87
CA GLU A 12 0.42 18.01 0.63
C GLU A 12 0.08 17.23 -0.66
N ALA A 13 -1.04 16.50 -0.68
CA ALA A 13 -1.49 15.65 -1.80
C ALA A 13 -1.48 16.32 -3.21
N ARG A 14 -1.44 17.66 -3.28
CA ARG A 14 -1.43 18.46 -4.51
C ARG A 14 -0.04 18.71 -5.09
N ARG A 15 1.05 18.29 -4.44
CA ARG A 15 2.41 18.42 -4.98
C ARG A 15 2.89 17.10 -5.59
N SER A 16 3.53 17.19 -6.76
CA SER A 16 4.23 16.05 -7.36
C SER A 16 5.37 15.61 -6.45
N ASN A 17 5.14 14.56 -5.68
CA ASN A 17 6.10 14.03 -4.71
C ASN A 17 6.57 12.63 -5.14
N ALA A 18 7.85 12.51 -5.49
CA ALA A 18 8.46 11.23 -5.87
C ALA A 18 8.32 10.17 -4.77
N ARG A 19 8.31 10.58 -3.49
CA ARG A 19 8.11 9.65 -2.38
C ARG A 19 6.68 9.08 -2.33
N ARG A 20 5.66 9.87 -2.68
CA ARG A 20 4.27 9.36 -2.81
C ARG A 20 4.20 8.28 -3.89
N VAL A 21 4.82 8.53 -5.04
CA VAL A 21 4.88 7.55 -6.13
C VAL A 21 5.60 6.27 -5.68
N ALA A 22 6.72 6.40 -4.94
CA ALA A 22 7.43 5.25 -4.38
C ALA A 22 6.55 4.46 -3.40
N PHE A 23 5.90 5.14 -2.44
CA PHE A 23 4.97 4.54 -1.50
C PHE A 23 3.85 3.77 -2.22
N THR A 24 3.15 4.40 -3.17
CA THR A 24 2.08 3.75 -3.93
C THR A 24 2.58 2.52 -4.68
N LYS A 25 3.79 2.58 -5.26
CA LYS A 25 4.41 1.44 -5.96
C LYS A 25 4.78 0.30 -5.02
N GLU A 26 5.24 0.60 -3.81
CA GLU A 26 5.56 -0.43 -2.82
C GLU A 26 4.30 -1.05 -2.24
N LEU A 27 3.25 -0.26 -2.03
CA LEU A 27 1.98 -0.73 -1.49
C LEU A 27 1.17 -1.55 -2.50
N TYR A 28 0.95 -1.00 -3.70
CA TYR A 28 0.06 -1.55 -4.72
C TYR A 28 0.80 -2.24 -5.87
N GLY A 29 2.13 -2.23 -5.87
CA GLY A 29 2.93 -2.74 -6.98
C GLY A 29 2.88 -1.83 -8.21
N TYR A 30 3.58 -2.22 -9.27
CA TYR A 30 3.49 -1.51 -10.56
C TYR A 30 3.83 -2.40 -11.75
N THR A 31 3.27 -2.06 -12.90
CA THR A 31 3.65 -2.64 -14.18
C THR A 31 4.55 -1.67 -14.91
N TYR A 32 5.70 -2.16 -15.38
CA TYR A 32 6.57 -1.40 -16.25
C TYR A 32 6.45 -1.93 -17.67
N THR A 33 6.35 -1.01 -18.62
CA THR A 33 6.22 -1.31 -20.04
C THR A 33 7.38 -0.69 -20.81
N TRP A 34 7.89 -1.40 -21.82
CA TRP A 34 8.98 -0.91 -22.67
C TRP A 34 8.79 -1.40 -24.10
N LYS A 35 9.15 -0.53 -25.06
CA LYS A 35 9.09 -0.85 -26.48
C LYS A 35 10.31 -1.66 -26.88
N THR A 36 10.11 -2.77 -27.59
CA THR A 36 11.14 -3.54 -28.29
C THR A 36 10.89 -3.49 -29.79
N LYS A 37 11.86 -3.95 -30.59
CA LYS A 37 11.69 -4.10 -32.04
C LYS A 37 10.52 -5.03 -32.43
N SER A 38 10.09 -5.89 -31.52
CA SER A 38 9.03 -6.89 -31.72
C SER A 38 7.68 -6.49 -31.12
N GLY A 39 7.54 -5.30 -30.52
CA GLY A 39 6.30 -4.84 -29.88
C GLY A 39 6.50 -4.23 -28.49
N ILE A 40 5.41 -4.04 -27.75
CA ILE A 40 5.45 -3.56 -26.36
C ILE A 40 5.60 -4.78 -25.46
N LYS A 41 6.62 -4.78 -24.60
CA LYS A 41 6.75 -5.74 -23.49
C LYS A 41 6.32 -5.08 -22.20
N GLU A 42 5.81 -5.90 -21.28
CA GLU A 42 5.47 -5.48 -19.94
C GLU A 42 5.95 -6.49 -18.92
N LYS A 43 6.21 -6.03 -17.69
CA LYS A 43 6.42 -6.89 -16.54
C LYS A 43 5.86 -6.23 -15.29
N ARG A 44 5.20 -7.05 -14.48
CA ARG A 44 4.59 -6.68 -13.21
C ARG A 44 5.59 -6.89 -12.08
N LYS A 45 5.68 -5.92 -11.17
CA LYS A 45 6.29 -6.07 -9.85
C LYS A 45 5.17 -6.04 -8.81
N PRO A 46 5.01 -7.09 -7.99
CA PRO A 46 4.01 -7.10 -6.93
C PRO A 46 4.29 -6.02 -5.88
N GLY A 47 3.23 -5.52 -5.25
CA GLY A 47 3.31 -4.70 -4.06
C GLY A 47 2.98 -5.48 -2.80
N LEU A 48 3.04 -4.79 -1.66
CA LEU A 48 2.77 -5.39 -0.36
C LEU A 48 1.35 -6.01 -0.29
N LEU A 49 0.36 -5.40 -0.93
CA LEU A 49 -1.00 -5.96 -1.02
C LEU A 49 -1.07 -7.26 -1.83
N ASP A 50 -0.21 -7.42 -2.83
CA ASP A 50 -0.16 -8.67 -3.62
C ASP A 50 0.52 -9.79 -2.82
N GLU A 51 1.46 -9.45 -1.92
CA GLU A 51 2.27 -10.40 -1.14
C GLU A 51 1.59 -10.82 0.17
N CYS A 52 0.78 -9.95 0.76
CA CYS A 52 0.14 -10.18 2.07
C CYS A 52 -1.30 -10.69 1.92
N VAL A 53 -1.46 -12.00 1.78
CA VAL A 53 -2.77 -12.66 1.61
C VAL A 53 -3.75 -12.24 2.71
N GLY A 54 -4.97 -11.86 2.31
CA GLY A 54 -6.02 -11.39 3.22
C GLY A 54 -5.96 -9.89 3.50
N SER A 55 -4.93 -9.18 3.03
CA SER A 55 -4.91 -7.72 3.04
C SER A 55 -5.71 -7.18 1.86
N GLU A 56 -6.52 -6.15 2.08
CA GLU A 56 -7.36 -5.56 1.04
C GLU A 56 -7.48 -4.04 1.17
N SER A 57 -7.55 -3.35 0.02
CA SER A 57 -7.86 -1.92 -0.02
C SER A 57 -9.38 -1.76 0.07
N VAL A 58 -9.88 -1.33 1.23
CA VAL A 58 -11.33 -1.13 1.46
C VAL A 58 -11.81 0.26 1.02
N ALA A 59 -10.89 1.20 0.82
CA ALA A 59 -11.12 2.48 0.15
C ALA A 59 -9.81 3.00 -0.48
N ASP A 60 -9.86 4.15 -1.16
CA ASP A 60 -8.69 4.81 -1.79
C ASP A 60 -7.55 5.12 -0.79
N SER A 61 -7.86 5.18 0.50
CA SER A 61 -6.97 5.62 1.57
C SER A 61 -7.15 4.78 2.84
N ALA A 62 -7.71 3.57 2.68
CA ALA A 62 -7.97 2.66 3.78
C ALA A 62 -7.66 1.22 3.37
N ILE A 63 -6.93 0.50 4.24
CA ILE A 63 -6.49 -0.87 4.00
C ILE A 63 -6.82 -1.71 5.23
N LEU A 64 -7.49 -2.83 5.01
CA LEU A 64 -7.69 -3.86 6.01
C LEU A 64 -6.54 -4.84 5.93
N VAL A 65 -5.91 -5.11 7.07
CA VAL A 65 -4.70 -5.93 7.17
C VAL A 65 -4.91 -7.00 8.25
N PRO A 66 -4.70 -8.28 7.95
CA PRO A 66 -4.77 -9.35 8.95
C PRO A 66 -3.55 -9.27 9.89
N GLU A 67 -3.70 -9.71 11.14
CA GLU A 67 -2.65 -9.64 12.17
C GLU A 67 -1.29 -10.18 11.67
N GLU A 68 -1.31 -11.28 10.92
CA GLU A 68 -0.11 -11.96 10.44
C GLU A 68 0.74 -11.09 9.51
N SER A 69 0.11 -10.12 8.83
CA SER A 69 0.77 -9.20 7.90
C SER A 69 1.11 -7.85 8.54
N ARG A 70 0.63 -7.57 9.76
CA ARG A 70 0.71 -6.27 10.42
C ARG A 70 2.13 -5.69 10.44
N VAL A 71 3.13 -6.49 10.81
CA VAL A 71 4.53 -6.03 10.93
C VAL A 71 5.07 -5.47 9.61
N MET A 72 4.69 -6.05 8.47
CA MET A 72 5.15 -5.59 7.17
C MET A 72 4.51 -4.24 6.79
N PHE A 73 3.23 -4.06 7.11
CA PHE A 73 2.53 -2.79 6.91
C PHE A 73 3.06 -1.70 7.86
N ASP A 74 3.24 -2.00 9.14
CA ASP A 74 3.83 -1.07 10.11
C ASP A 74 5.22 -0.58 9.64
N SER A 75 6.04 -1.48 9.11
CA SER A 75 7.35 -1.15 8.53
C SER A 75 7.21 -0.22 7.31
N LEU A 76 6.36 -0.57 6.34
CA LEU A 76 6.14 0.25 5.14
C LEU A 76 5.65 1.65 5.51
N PHE A 77 4.60 1.76 6.32
CA PHE A 77 4.03 3.05 6.69
C PHE A 77 4.99 3.90 7.52
N SER A 78 5.81 3.28 8.39
CA SER A 78 6.83 3.98 9.17
C SER A 78 7.91 4.62 8.27
N MET A 79 8.31 3.94 7.17
CA MET A 79 9.28 4.49 6.21
C MET A 79 8.80 5.76 5.50
N TYR A 80 7.47 5.95 5.40
CA TYR A 80 6.84 7.10 4.75
C TYR A 80 6.09 8.03 5.71
N LYS A 81 6.33 7.94 7.03
CA LYS A 81 5.69 8.79 8.04
C LYS A 81 5.96 10.30 7.86
N ASP A 82 7.04 10.63 7.15
CA ASP A 82 7.38 12.00 6.78
C ASP A 82 6.32 12.60 5.84
N ILE A 83 5.80 11.81 4.91
CA ILE A 83 4.79 12.23 3.92
C ILE A 83 3.37 11.75 4.22
N LEU A 84 3.17 10.81 5.15
CA LEU A 84 1.86 10.26 5.49
C LEU A 84 1.37 10.75 6.86
N ILE A 85 0.05 10.89 6.96
CA ILE A 85 -0.68 10.86 8.23
C ILE A 85 -1.31 9.48 8.32
N LEU A 86 -1.11 8.77 9.43
CA LEU A 86 -1.62 7.42 9.62
C LEU A 86 -2.44 7.34 10.90
N LYS A 87 -3.57 6.63 10.83
CA LYS A 87 -4.29 6.09 11.98
C LYS A 87 -4.49 4.59 11.77
N VAL A 88 -4.22 3.82 12.81
CA VAL A 88 -4.41 2.36 12.80
C VAL A 88 -5.45 2.01 13.84
N TYR A 89 -6.43 1.21 13.45
CA TYR A 89 -7.51 0.73 14.33
C TYR A 89 -7.51 -0.78 14.35
N GLU A 90 -7.57 -1.38 15.52
CA GLU A 90 -7.89 -2.80 15.66
C GLU A 90 -9.40 -2.98 15.45
N ILE A 91 -9.79 -3.90 14.57
CA ILE A 91 -11.17 -4.20 14.25
C ILE A 91 -11.62 -5.38 15.09
N VAL A 92 -12.57 -5.12 15.97
CA VAL A 92 -13.24 -6.11 16.80
C VAL A 92 -14.60 -6.41 16.17
N GLN A 93 -14.85 -7.66 15.80
CA GLN A 93 -16.19 -8.07 15.36
C GLN A 93 -17.08 -8.23 16.59
N GLU A 94 -18.22 -7.52 16.60
CA GLU A 94 -19.29 -7.81 17.56
C GLU A 94 -19.89 -9.18 17.22
N SER A 95 -20.06 -10.00 18.26
CA SER A 95 -20.58 -11.37 18.18
C SER A 95 -22.10 -11.40 18.27
#